data_AF-A0A9D1T6V7-F1
#
_entry.id   AF-A0A9D1T6V7-F1
#
_cell.length_a   1.000
_cell.length_b   1.000
_cell.length_c   1.000
_cell.angle_alpha   90.00
_cell.angle_beta   90.00
_cell.angle_gamma   90.00
#
_symmetry.space_group_name_H-M   'P 1'
#
loop_
_entity.id
_entity.type
_entity.pdbx_description
1 polymer ?
#
loop_
_entity_poly.entity_id
_entity_poly.type
_entity_poly.pdbx_seq_one_letter_code
_entity_poly.pdbx_strand_id
1 'polypeptide(L)' 'LKMSVEKYGQTLVMITHDEDIAQIADRILVIEDGKVAELR' A
#
# COMPACT_ATOMS: atom_id res chain seq x y z
N LEU A 1 -2.45 10.15 8.23
CA LEU A 1 -2.16 10.03 6.78
C LEU A 1 -3.41 9.63 5.99
N LYS A 2 -4.11 8.55 6.37
CA LYS A 2 -5.38 8.15 5.74
C LYS A 2 -6.43 9.27 5.66
N MET A 3 -6.65 10.02 6.74
CA MET A 3 -7.57 11.17 6.70
C MET A 3 -7.16 12.27 5.71
N SER A 4 -5.86 12.45 5.44
CA SER A 4 -5.40 13.44 4.46
C SER A 4 -5.66 12.97 3.03
N VAL A 5 -5.51 11.68 2.76
CA VAL A 5 -5.91 11.04 1.50
C VAL A 5 -7.39 11.29 1.23
N GLU A 6 -8.24 11.00 2.21
CA GLU A 6 -9.70 11.19 2.09
C GLU A 6 -10.08 12.68 1.95
N LYS A 7 -9.45 13.56 2.73
CA LYS A 7 -9.78 15.00 2.73
C LYS A 7 -9.30 15.74 1.49
N TYR A 8 -8.16 15.35 0.91
CA TYR A 8 -7.49 16.11 -0.14
C TYR A 8 -7.34 15.34 -1.47
N GLY A 9 -7.87 14.11 -1.56
CA GLY A 9 -7.74 13.27 -2.76
C GLY A 9 -6.30 12.90 -3.10
N GLN A 10 -5.40 12.89 -2.10
CA GLN A 10 -3.99 12.59 -2.30
C GLN A 10 -3.78 11.10 -2.53
N THR A 11 -2.91 10.73 -3.47
CA THR A 11 -2.49 9.33 -3.60
C THR A 11 -1.42 9.03 -2.55
N LEU A 12 -1.63 7.97 -1.75
CA LEU A 12 -0.66 7.48 -0.77
C LEU A 12 -0.08 6.15 -1.24
N VAL A 13 1.25 6.07 -1.29
CA VAL A 13 1.99 4.82 -1.45
C VAL A 13 2.65 4.53 -0.11
N MET A 14 2.41 3.33 0.43
CA MET A 14 2.98 2.88 1.69
C MET A 14 3.84 1.64 1.43
N ILE A 15 5.02 1.60 2.05
CA ILE A 15 5.93 0.46 2.00
C ILE A 15 6.03 -0.05 3.44
N THR A 16 5.76 -1.33 3.65
CA THR A 16 5.82 -1.99 4.95
C THR A 16 6.23 -3.44 4.79
N HIS A 17 6.86 -4.01 5.82
CA HIS A 17 7.07 -5.45 5.95
C HIS A 17 6.04 -6.11 6.89
N ASP A 18 5.13 -5.31 7.45
CA ASP A 18 4.03 -5.76 8.31
C ASP A 18 2.77 -6.00 7.46
N GLU A 19 2.37 -7.27 7.37
CA GLU A 19 1.18 -7.72 6.63
C GLU A 19 -0.11 -7.09 7.18
N ASP A 20 -0.24 -6.91 8.50
CA ASP A 20 -1.46 -6.37 9.10
C ASP A 20 -1.68 -4.92 8.68
N ILE A 21 -0.60 -4.14 8.54
CA ILE A 21 -0.66 -2.77 8.01
C ILE A 21 -1.00 -2.80 6.51
N ALA A 22 -0.40 -3.71 5.75
CA ALA A 22 -0.66 -3.83 4.31
C ALA A 22 -2.13 -4.16 4.03
N GLN A 23 -2.76 -5.01 4.85
CA GLN A 23 -4.18 -5.38 4.72
C GLN A 23 -5.16 -4.21 4.86
N ILE A 24 -4.72 -3.07 5.42
CA ILE A 24 -5.54 -1.87 5.55
C ILE A 24 -5.57 -1.04 4.24
N ALA A 25 -4.65 -1.30 3.31
CA ALA A 25 -4.56 -0.58 2.04
C ALA A 25 -5.66 -0.99 1.05
N ASP A 26 -6.00 -0.08 0.13
CA ASP A 26 -6.99 -0.37 -0.91
C ASP A 26 -6.49 -1.41 -1.93
N ARG A 27 -5.16 -1.50 -2.11
CA ARG A 27 -4.46 -2.44 -3.01
C ARG A 27 -3.10 -2.78 -2.42
N ILE A 28 -2.65 -4.01 -2.65
CA ILE A 28 -1.34 -4.50 -2.18
C ILE A 28 -0.52 -4.98 -3.38
N LEU A 29 0.71 -4.47 -3.48
CA LEU A 29 1.70 -4.89 -4.47
C LEU A 29 2.89 -5.53 -3.74
N VAL A 30 3.14 -6.81 -3.98
CA VAL A 30 4.31 -7.51 -3.43
C VAL A 30 5.44 -7.48 -4.44
N ILE A 31 6.62 -7.03 -4.01
CA ILE A 31 7.82 -6.95 -4.83
C ILE A 31 8.89 -7.89 -4.26
N GLU A 32 9.41 -8.77 -5.12
CA GLU A 32 10.52 -9.68 -4.80
C GLU A 32 11.55 -9.61 -5.93
N ASP A 33 12.83 -9.54 -5.58
CA ASP A 33 13.95 -9.44 -6.54
C ASP A 33 13.75 -8.37 -7.63
N GLY A 34 13.15 -7.24 -7.26
CA GLY A 34 12.88 -6.10 -8.15
C GLY A 34 11.74 -6.34 -9.16
N LYS A 35 10.94 -7.39 -8.99
CA LYS A 35 9.79 -7.73 -9.83
C LYS A 35 8.51 -7.77 -9.04
N VAL A 36 7.38 -7.52 -9.71
CA VAL A 36 6.05 -7.73 -9.12
C VAL A 36 5.83 -9.23 -8.97
N ALA A 37 5.77 -9.69 -7.73
CA ALA A 37 5.51 -11.08 -7.40
C ALA A 37 3.99 -11.34 -7.31
N GLU A 38 3.24 -10.41 -6.72
CA GLU A 38 1.80 -10.55 -6.50
C GLU A 38 1.06 -9.20 -6.50
N LEU A 39 -0.21 -9.22 -6.88
CA LEU A 39 -1.14 -8.10 -6.81
C LEU A 39 -2.44 -8.56 -6.12
N ARG A 40 -2.83 -7.90 -5.03
CA ARG A 40 -4.07 -8.15 -4.28
C ARG A 40 -4.92 -6.88 -4.19
#